data_AF-T1D562-F1
#
_entry.id   AF-T1D562-F1
#
_cell.length_a   1.000
_cell.length_b   1.000
_cell.length_c   1.000
_cell.angle_alpha   90.00
_cell.angle_beta   90.00
_cell.angle_gamma   90.00
#
_symmetry.space_group_name_H-M   'P 1'
#
loop_
_entity.id
_entity.type
_entity.pdbx_description
1 polymer ?
#
loop_
_entity_poly.entity_id
_entity_poly.type
_entity_poly.pdbx_seq_one_letter_code
_entity_poly.pdbx_strand_id
1 'polypeptide(L)'
;MNRTIPILAALLPFASKAEVCFIPDITANWFEAQEICQSWGANLVTIPNNSANNAVVECILASSTGGNNVMTNYWIGANDLARPGTLKWVSNGKIATFIPWGPGEPNNAGGSEHCVNIQPYPKDGGGHVWLWNDDGCYKKFKFICEQAVTCVQEP
;
A
#
# COMPACT_ATOMS: atom_id res chain seq x y z
N MET A 1 8.48 61.63 -3.30
CA MET A 1 7.43 60.67 -3.71
C MET A 1 8.06 59.29 -3.60
N ASN A 2 7.87 58.57 -2.49
CA ASN A 2 6.93 57.44 -2.39
C ASN A 2 7.05 56.53 -3.62
N ARG A 3 7.62 55.32 -3.56
CA ARG A 3 7.10 54.17 -2.81
C ARG A 3 8.15 53.07 -2.55
N THR A 4 7.99 52.41 -1.42
CA THR A 4 8.37 51.03 -1.03
C THR A 4 8.16 50.01 -2.17
N ILE A 5 8.84 48.85 -2.23
CA ILE A 5 8.76 47.66 -1.34
C ILE A 5 10.00 46.75 -1.62
N PRO A 6 10.72 46.20 -0.62
CA PRO A 6 11.62 45.07 -0.85
C PRO A 6 10.80 43.78 -0.78
N ILE A 7 10.55 43.14 -1.92
CA ILE A 7 10.03 41.76 -1.90
C ILE A 7 11.24 40.86 -1.73
N LEU A 8 11.54 40.52 -0.47
CA LEU A 8 12.27 39.31 -0.15
C LEU A 8 11.40 38.15 -0.64
N ALA A 9 11.58 37.75 -1.91
CA ALA A 9 10.95 36.55 -2.42
C ALA A 9 11.53 35.39 -1.62
N ALA A 10 10.76 34.91 -0.64
CA ALA A 10 11.07 33.65 0.01
C ALA A 10 11.20 32.61 -1.10
N LEU A 11 12.42 32.10 -1.31
CA LEU A 11 12.66 30.89 -2.08
C LEU A 11 11.98 29.77 -1.30
N LEU A 12 10.68 29.58 -1.52
CA LEU A 12 10.00 28.39 -1.05
C LEU A 12 10.58 27.25 -1.89
N PRO A 13 11.30 26.29 -1.27
CA PRO A 13 11.81 25.16 -2.03
C PRO A 13 10.63 24.42 -2.65
N PHE A 14 10.74 24.09 -3.94
CA PHE A 14 9.76 23.24 -4.60
C PHE A 14 9.80 21.87 -3.94
N ALA A 15 8.78 21.56 -3.15
CA ALA A 15 8.62 20.25 -2.55
C ALA A 15 7.89 19.33 -3.53
N SER A 16 8.52 18.21 -3.90
CA SER A 16 7.87 17.12 -4.63
C SER A 16 7.62 15.94 -3.70
N LYS A 17 6.49 15.26 -3.87
CA LYS A 17 6.14 14.06 -3.10
C LYS A 17 6.44 12.83 -3.96
N ALA A 18 7.30 11.94 -3.47
CA ALA A 18 7.51 10.61 -4.00
C ALA A 18 6.90 9.58 -3.04
N GLU A 19 6.32 8.51 -3.56
CA GLU A 19 5.83 7.38 -2.78
C GLU A 19 6.78 6.21 -3.02
N VAL A 20 7.45 5.77 -1.96
CA VAL A 20 8.40 4.66 -2.00
C VAL A 20 7.77 3.48 -1.28
N CYS A 21 7.64 2.37 -1.99
CA CYS A 21 7.25 1.10 -1.39
C CYS A 21 8.48 0.28 -1.01
N PHE A 22 8.36 -0.55 0.02
CA PHE A 22 9.37 -1.53 0.38
C PHE A 22 8.75 -2.71 1.13
N ILE A 23 9.43 -3.86 1.08
CA ILE A 23 8.95 -5.13 1.63
C ILE A 23 9.99 -5.63 2.64
N PRO A 24 9.68 -5.60 3.95
CA PRO A 24 10.57 -6.14 4.96
C PRO A 24 10.71 -7.66 4.85
N ASP A 25 11.88 -8.19 5.21
CA ASP A 25 12.06 -9.64 5.30
C ASP A 25 11.51 -10.21 6.63
N ILE A 26 10.23 -9.92 6.90
CA ILE A 26 9.51 -10.30 8.12
C ILE A 26 8.09 -10.71 7.72
N THR A 27 7.50 -11.67 8.41
CA THR A 27 6.06 -11.96 8.31
C THR A 27 5.35 -11.54 9.59
N ALA A 28 4.15 -10.98 9.43
CA ALA A 28 3.40 -10.39 10.53
C ALA A 28 1.90 -10.51 10.26
N ASN A 29 1.09 -10.47 11.31
CA ASN A 29 -0.33 -10.24 11.14
C ASN A 29 -0.61 -8.81 10.68
N TRP A 30 -1.83 -8.50 10.23
CA TRP A 30 -2.12 -7.20 9.62
C TRP A 30 -1.87 -6.03 10.58
N PHE A 31 -2.18 -6.20 11.87
CA PHE A 31 -1.96 -5.18 12.90
C PHE A 31 -0.46 -4.97 13.17
N GLU A 32 0.27 -6.06 13.40
CA GLU A 32 1.73 -6.06 13.58
C GLU A 32 2.43 -5.43 12.36
N ALA A 33 2.00 -5.77 11.15
CA ALA A 33 2.54 -5.22 9.91
C ALA A 33 2.36 -3.70 9.82
N GLN A 34 1.18 -3.21 10.19
CA GLN A 34 0.91 -1.77 10.25
C GLN A 34 1.79 -1.07 11.30
N GLU A 35 1.93 -1.63 12.50
CA GLU A 35 2.80 -1.09 13.55
C GLU A 35 4.27 -1.06 13.11
N ILE A 36 4.74 -2.10 12.43
CA ILE A 36 6.10 -2.16 11.89
C ILE A 36 6.31 -1.07 10.84
N CYS A 37 5.39 -0.90 9.88
CA CYS A 37 5.49 0.20 8.91
C CYS A 37 5.51 1.56 9.61
N GLN A 38 4.65 1.77 10.62
CA GLN A 38 4.62 3.02 11.39
C GLN A 38 5.91 3.29 12.15
N SER A 39 6.59 2.25 12.64
CA SER A 39 7.88 2.38 13.31
C SER A 39 8.98 2.96 12.42
N TRP A 40 8.80 2.92 11.10
CA TRP A 40 9.69 3.51 10.10
C TRP A 40 9.13 4.77 9.43
N GLY A 41 8.08 5.36 10.01
CA GLY A 41 7.42 6.54 9.43
C GLY A 41 6.68 6.25 8.12
N ALA A 42 6.21 5.02 7.94
CA ALA A 42 5.45 4.54 6.80
C ALA A 42 4.05 4.05 7.25
N ASN A 43 3.24 3.57 6.31
CA ASN A 43 2.02 2.80 6.59
C ASN A 43 2.00 1.57 5.69
N LEU A 44 1.11 0.60 5.95
CA LEU A 44 0.74 -0.36 4.92
C LEU A 44 0.28 0.37 3.65
N VAL A 45 0.70 -0.14 2.50
CA VAL A 45 0.56 0.55 1.21
C VAL A 45 -0.89 0.86 0.85
N THR A 46 -1.10 2.07 0.31
CA THR A 46 -2.38 2.52 -0.24
C THR A 46 -2.39 2.34 -1.75
N ILE A 47 -3.44 1.74 -2.31
CA ILE A 47 -3.53 1.46 -3.76
C ILE A 47 -4.79 2.15 -4.31
N PRO A 48 -4.75 3.47 -4.57
CA PRO A 48 -5.95 4.23 -4.92
C PRO A 48 -6.39 4.06 -6.39
N ASN A 49 -5.56 3.49 -7.25
CA ASN A 49 -5.80 3.37 -8.69
C ASN A 49 -4.87 2.32 -9.33
N ASN A 50 -5.07 2.09 -10.64
CA ASN A 50 -4.30 1.12 -11.41
C ASN A 50 -2.80 1.46 -11.52
N SER A 51 -2.43 2.75 -11.55
CA SER A 51 -1.02 3.14 -11.60
C SER A 51 -0.29 2.77 -10.31
N ALA A 52 -0.91 3.01 -9.16
CA ALA A 52 -0.39 2.57 -7.86
C ALA A 52 -0.34 1.05 -7.76
N ASN A 53 -1.33 0.35 -8.29
CA ASN A 53 -1.34 -1.12 -8.32
C ASN A 53 -0.14 -1.68 -9.09
N ASN A 54 0.14 -1.12 -10.27
CA ASN A 54 1.30 -1.51 -11.07
C ASN A 54 2.61 -1.25 -10.32
N ALA A 55 2.76 -0.09 -9.69
CA ALA A 55 3.94 0.25 -8.89
C ALA A 55 4.14 -0.73 -7.71
N VAL A 56 3.06 -1.14 -7.04
CA VAL A 56 3.11 -2.17 -5.99
C VAL A 56 3.53 -3.53 -6.54
N VAL A 57 3.02 -3.93 -7.71
CA VAL A 57 3.44 -5.18 -8.37
C VAL A 57 4.91 -5.13 -8.75
N GLU A 58 5.40 -4.02 -9.31
CA GLU A 58 6.82 -3.80 -9.57
C GLU A 58 7.66 -3.89 -8.30
N CYS A 59 7.15 -3.34 -7.19
CA CYS A 59 7.77 -3.45 -5.86
C CYS A 59 7.96 -4.89 -5.42
N ILE A 60 6.92 -5.71 -5.57
CA ILE A 60 6.93 -7.13 -5.23
C ILE A 60 8.00 -7.82 -6.09
N LEU A 61 7.93 -7.65 -7.42
CA LEU A 61 8.83 -8.31 -8.38
C LEU A 61 10.30 -7.88 -8.21
N ALA A 62 10.54 -6.63 -7.81
CA ALA A 62 11.89 -6.13 -7.53
C ALA A 62 12.43 -6.56 -6.16
N SER A 63 11.57 -6.98 -5.22
CA SER A 63 12.01 -7.42 -3.91
C SER A 63 12.77 -8.75 -3.99
N SER A 64 13.78 -8.92 -3.14
CA SER A 64 14.54 -10.17 -3.00
C SER A 64 13.66 -11.38 -2.65
N THR A 65 12.44 -11.13 -2.17
CA THR A 65 11.46 -12.14 -1.78
C THR A 65 10.36 -12.40 -2.81
N GLY A 66 10.30 -11.65 -3.92
CA GLY A 66 9.13 -11.57 -4.82
C GLY A 66 9.37 -11.94 -6.29
N GLY A 67 10.49 -12.60 -6.61
CA GLY A 67 10.78 -13.08 -7.97
C GLY A 67 9.63 -13.88 -8.62
N ASN A 68 9.71 -14.12 -9.93
CA ASN A 68 8.60 -14.59 -10.79
C ASN A 68 7.83 -15.86 -10.35
N ASN A 69 8.34 -16.64 -9.38
CA ASN A 69 7.75 -17.87 -8.85
C ASN A 69 7.25 -17.76 -7.41
N VAL A 70 7.13 -16.54 -6.88
CA VAL A 70 6.77 -16.33 -5.48
C VAL A 70 5.26 -16.52 -5.29
N MET A 71 4.91 -17.53 -4.50
CA MET A 71 3.56 -17.88 -4.10
C MET A 71 3.30 -17.41 -2.67
N THR A 72 3.36 -16.10 -2.44
CA THR A 72 3.12 -15.52 -1.12
C THR A 72 2.16 -14.35 -1.18
N ASN A 73 1.52 -14.09 -0.04
CA ASN A 73 0.52 -13.04 0.13
C ASN A 73 1.18 -11.84 0.81
N TYR A 74 0.72 -10.66 0.46
CA TYR A 74 1.25 -9.42 1.01
C TYR A 74 0.13 -8.55 1.58
N TRP A 75 0.17 -8.25 2.87
CA TRP A 75 -0.78 -7.30 3.46
C TRP A 75 -0.64 -5.91 2.82
N ILE A 76 -1.80 -5.30 2.55
CA ILE A 76 -1.95 -3.91 2.11
C ILE A 76 -2.80 -3.13 3.13
N GLY A 77 -2.88 -1.81 2.99
CA GLY A 77 -3.52 -0.96 4.00
C GLY A 77 -5.05 -0.99 4.04
N ALA A 78 -5.71 -1.75 3.16
CA ALA A 78 -7.17 -1.82 3.09
C ALA A 78 -7.73 -2.79 4.16
N ASN A 79 -8.78 -2.35 4.84
CA ASN A 79 -9.51 -3.12 5.85
C ASN A 79 -10.96 -2.59 5.99
N ASP A 80 -11.87 -3.37 6.55
CA ASP A 80 -13.22 -2.93 6.92
C ASP A 80 -13.49 -3.05 8.43
N LEU A 81 -12.43 -3.11 9.25
CA LEU A 81 -12.47 -3.27 10.71
C LEU A 81 -13.37 -2.25 11.42
N ALA A 82 -13.41 -1.02 10.91
CA ALA A 82 -14.24 0.04 11.49
C ALA A 82 -15.74 -0.11 11.16
N ARG A 83 -16.07 -0.70 10.00
CA ARG A 83 -17.43 -0.94 9.54
C ARG A 83 -17.41 -2.05 8.48
N PRO A 84 -17.86 -3.27 8.83
CA PRO A 84 -17.92 -4.38 7.89
C PRO A 84 -18.62 -4.00 6.58
N GLY A 85 -18.03 -4.41 5.46
CA GLY A 85 -18.48 -4.09 4.10
C GLY A 85 -18.07 -2.70 3.60
N THR A 86 -17.31 -1.91 4.37
CA THR A 86 -16.77 -0.61 3.93
C THR A 86 -15.26 -0.58 4.06
N LEU A 87 -14.56 -0.97 2.98
CA LEU A 87 -13.09 -0.92 2.95
C LEU A 87 -12.57 0.52 3.03
N LYS A 88 -11.59 0.72 3.91
CA LYS A 88 -10.88 1.97 4.12
C LYS A 88 -9.37 1.74 4.19
N TRP A 89 -8.62 2.76 3.77
CA TRP A 89 -7.17 2.78 3.91
C TRP A 89 -6.78 3.17 5.34
N VAL A 90 -5.93 2.36 5.98
CA VAL A 90 -5.40 2.64 7.32
C VAL A 90 -4.58 3.94 7.38
N SER A 91 -3.94 4.31 6.27
CA SER A 91 -3.06 5.48 6.17
C SER A 91 -3.79 6.83 6.34
N ASN A 92 -5.04 6.91 5.89
CA ASN A 92 -5.77 8.19 5.81
C ASN A 92 -7.29 8.08 6.05
N GLY A 93 -7.81 6.88 6.30
CA GLY A 93 -9.22 6.61 6.58
C GLY A 93 -10.17 6.77 5.38
N LYS A 94 -9.66 7.09 4.17
CA LYS A 94 -10.49 7.22 2.96
C LYS A 94 -11.01 5.86 2.52
N ILE A 95 -12.21 5.87 1.93
CA ILE A 95 -12.82 4.67 1.34
C ILE A 95 -11.98 4.21 0.15
N ALA A 96 -11.71 2.90 0.07
CA ALA A 96 -11.08 2.30 -1.10
C ALA A 96 -12.10 2.23 -2.25
N THR A 97 -11.78 2.86 -3.38
CA THR A 97 -12.66 2.89 -4.58
C THR A 97 -12.11 2.07 -5.74
N PHE A 98 -10.81 1.82 -5.75
CA PHE A 98 -10.16 0.88 -6.65
C PHE A 98 -9.98 -0.43 -5.90
N ILE A 99 -10.60 -1.51 -6.38
CA ILE A 99 -10.65 -2.80 -5.68
C ILE A 99 -10.58 -3.96 -6.69
N PRO A 100 -9.38 -4.37 -7.13
CA PRO A 100 -9.17 -5.43 -8.10
C PRO A 100 -9.22 -6.80 -7.40
N TRP A 101 -10.40 -7.20 -6.95
CA TRP A 101 -10.60 -8.50 -6.31
C TRP A 101 -10.17 -9.67 -7.19
N GLY A 102 -9.63 -10.70 -6.55
CA GLY A 102 -9.41 -12.00 -7.16
C GLY A 102 -10.73 -12.69 -7.52
N PRO A 103 -10.70 -13.68 -8.41
CA PRO A 103 -11.87 -14.51 -8.69
C PRO A 103 -12.43 -15.13 -7.41
N GLY A 104 -13.69 -14.84 -7.09
CA GLY A 104 -14.36 -15.33 -5.89
C GLY A 104 -14.34 -14.39 -4.70
N GLU A 105 -13.56 -13.29 -4.77
CA GLU A 105 -13.39 -12.36 -3.65
C GLU A 105 -14.24 -11.08 -3.78
N PRO A 106 -14.57 -10.42 -2.66
CA PRO A 106 -14.29 -10.82 -1.29
C PRO A 106 -15.32 -11.84 -0.80
N ASN A 107 -14.86 -12.93 -0.19
CA ASN A 107 -15.73 -14.05 0.18
C ASN A 107 -16.10 -14.07 1.68
N ASN A 108 -15.39 -13.30 2.51
CA ASN A 108 -15.54 -13.25 3.95
C ASN A 108 -15.61 -14.66 4.59
N ALA A 109 -14.63 -15.51 4.34
CA ALA A 109 -14.63 -16.91 4.77
C ALA A 109 -14.79 -17.01 6.29
N GLY A 110 -15.78 -17.80 6.72
CA GLY A 110 -16.09 -17.95 8.14
C GLY A 110 -16.64 -16.69 8.82
N GLY A 111 -16.90 -15.62 8.06
CA GLY A 111 -17.46 -14.36 8.56
C GLY A 111 -16.47 -13.47 9.31
N SER A 112 -15.16 -13.66 9.12
CA SER A 112 -14.12 -12.99 9.92
C SER A 112 -12.93 -12.45 9.11
N GLU A 113 -13.10 -12.20 7.81
CA GLU A 113 -12.03 -11.68 6.95
C GLU A 113 -12.20 -10.17 6.75
N HIS A 114 -11.41 -9.39 7.49
CA HIS A 114 -11.56 -7.94 7.58
C HIS A 114 -10.34 -7.15 7.11
N CYS A 115 -9.31 -7.85 6.66
CA CYS A 115 -8.03 -7.26 6.25
C CYS A 115 -7.68 -7.74 4.85
N VAL A 116 -7.06 -6.88 4.04
CA VAL A 116 -6.84 -7.18 2.62
C VAL A 116 -5.37 -7.47 2.36
N ASN A 117 -5.11 -8.55 1.62
CA ASN A 117 -3.80 -8.84 1.03
C ASN A 117 -3.88 -8.80 -0.51
N ILE A 118 -2.73 -8.63 -1.14
CA ILE A 118 -2.51 -8.91 -2.57
C ILE A 118 -1.77 -10.24 -2.70
N GLN A 119 -2.25 -11.11 -3.58
CA GLN A 119 -1.70 -12.47 -3.78
C GLN A 119 -1.67 -12.86 -5.26
N PRO A 120 -0.82 -13.83 -5.65
CA PRO A 120 -0.70 -14.25 -7.03
C PRO A 120 -1.82 -15.23 -7.40
N TYR A 121 -2.59 -14.88 -8.43
CA TYR A 121 -3.57 -15.77 -9.06
C TYR A 121 -3.02 -16.31 -10.38
N PRO A 122 -3.25 -17.59 -10.71
CA PRO A 122 -2.83 -18.16 -11.99
C PRO A 122 -3.37 -17.36 -13.18
N LYS A 123 -2.54 -17.18 -14.21
CA LYS A 123 -2.93 -16.57 -15.47
C LYS A 123 -2.87 -17.59 -16.61
N ASP A 124 -3.85 -17.54 -17.50
CA ASP A 124 -3.83 -18.32 -18.74
C ASP A 124 -2.56 -18.04 -19.54
N GLY A 125 -1.89 -19.13 -19.98
CA GLY A 125 -0.61 -19.03 -20.68
C GLY A 125 0.63 -18.95 -19.76
N GLY A 126 0.45 -19.06 -18.44
CA GLY A 126 1.53 -19.13 -17.45
C GLY A 126 1.79 -17.81 -16.72
N GLY A 127 2.41 -17.92 -15.54
CA GLY A 127 2.66 -16.79 -14.64
C GLY A 127 1.46 -16.45 -13.77
N HIS A 128 1.50 -15.25 -13.17
CA HIS A 128 0.54 -14.81 -12.18
C HIS A 128 0.02 -13.40 -12.47
N VAL A 129 -1.21 -13.13 -12.07
CA VAL A 129 -1.76 -11.78 -11.89
C VAL A 129 -1.92 -11.52 -10.39
N TRP A 130 -1.54 -10.32 -9.95
CA TRP A 130 -1.64 -9.93 -8.56
C TRP A 130 -3.00 -9.26 -8.31
N LEU A 131 -3.86 -9.93 -7.54
CA LEU A 131 -5.21 -9.47 -7.22
C LEU A 131 -5.46 -9.52 -5.72
N TRP A 132 -6.49 -8.82 -5.28
CA TRP A 132 -6.78 -8.67 -3.86
C TRP A 132 -7.59 -9.84 -3.31
N ASN A 133 -7.39 -10.09 -2.03
CA ASN A 133 -8.12 -11.07 -1.23
C ASN A 133 -8.40 -10.48 0.14
N ASP A 134 -9.65 -10.56 0.63
CA ASP A 134 -9.91 -10.39 2.05
C ASP A 134 -9.46 -11.63 2.80
N ASP A 135 -8.88 -11.44 3.97
CA ASP A 135 -8.40 -12.55 4.78
C ASP A 135 -8.47 -12.18 6.28
N GLY A 136 -8.43 -13.20 7.14
CA GLY A 136 -8.41 -13.08 8.58
C GLY A 136 -7.18 -12.30 9.04
N CYS A 137 -7.41 -11.17 9.70
CA CYS A 137 -6.38 -10.21 10.09
C CYS A 137 -5.23 -10.78 10.93
N TYR A 138 -5.45 -11.90 11.62
CA TYR A 138 -4.45 -12.56 12.47
C TYR A 138 -3.54 -13.55 11.71
N LYS A 139 -3.82 -13.85 10.43
CA LYS A 139 -2.90 -14.66 9.61
C LYS A 139 -1.59 -13.90 9.39
N LYS A 140 -0.47 -14.62 9.32
CA LYS A 140 0.85 -14.03 9.14
C LYS A 140 1.27 -14.09 7.68
N PHE A 141 1.47 -12.93 7.07
CA PHE A 141 1.91 -12.78 5.69
C PHE A 141 3.11 -11.83 5.60
N LYS A 142 3.73 -11.75 4.42
CA LYS A 142 4.59 -10.62 4.08
C LYS A 142 3.71 -9.36 4.00
N PHE A 143 4.32 -8.18 3.94
CA PHE A 143 3.57 -6.93 3.91
C PHE A 143 4.35 -5.84 3.22
N ILE A 144 3.63 -4.87 2.65
CA ILE A 144 4.19 -3.81 1.83
C ILE A 144 3.99 -2.50 2.56
N CYS A 145 5.09 -1.87 2.94
CA CYS A 145 5.06 -0.54 3.51
C CYS A 145 5.18 0.51 2.41
N GLU A 146 4.54 1.65 2.60
CA GLU A 146 4.62 2.85 1.76
C GLU A 146 4.98 4.06 2.60
N GLN A 147 6.04 4.75 2.18
CA GLN A 147 6.48 6.00 2.78
C GLN A 147 6.29 7.16 1.79
N ALA A 148 5.63 8.22 2.26
CA ALA A 148 5.58 9.48 1.56
C ALA A 148 6.89 10.24 1.82
N VAL A 149 7.74 10.35 0.79
CA VAL A 149 8.98 11.13 0.84
C VAL A 149 8.70 12.49 0.22
N THR A 150 8.75 13.54 1.03
CA THR A 150 8.82 14.92 0.51
C THR A 150 10.27 15.28 0.26
N CYS A 151 10.64 15.37 -1.01
CA CYS A 151 11.92 15.87 -1.42
C CYS A 151 11.85 17.40 -1.40
N VAL A 152 12.65 18.02 -0.53
CA VAL A 152 12.89 19.46 -0.54
C VAL A 152 14.08 19.70 -1.47
N GLN A 153 13.87 20.36 -2.60
CA GLN A 153 14.98 20.79 -3.44
C GLN A 153 15.57 22.07 -2.86
N GLU A 154 16.75 21.97 -2.26
CA GLU A 154 17.53 23.14 -1.87
C GLU A 154 17.95 23.93 -3.13
N PRO A 155 17.93 25.28 -3.07
CA PRO A 155 18.16 26.15 -4.23
C PRO A 155 19.58 26.07 -4.81
#